data_AF-A0AAE8LY24-F1
#
_entry.id   AF-A0AAE8LY24-F1
#
_cell.length_a   1.000
_cell.length_b   1.000
_cell.length_c   1.000
_cell.angle_alpha   90.00
_cell.angle_beta   90.00
_cell.angle_gamma   90.00
#
_symmetry.space_group_name_H-M   'P 1'
#
loop_
_entity.id
_entity.type
_entity.pdbx_description
1 polymer ?
#
loop_
_entity_poly.entity_id
_entity_poly.type
_entity_poly.pdbx_seq_one_letter_code
_entity_poly.pdbx_strand_id
1 'polypeptide(L)'
;MKFSTIASVLFANAGVSLAAPGPTLTKRAPATAIDSITGDNGITTPLPIQPGMVDNCDQFYFVKDRDNCFKVSAEFGISFDQFKEWNPTVGDKCLNLWADVNVCVRTIGFEYPETAACYNSDNSIPWGKNKAAALKAANDWCNKGASDNGANGVYNIGEKRETCINAPSGDGKFIFEVFNEWGVRKGLTTNVCNKYLALPLNGCPNGGQGRVQSWRIQTILEKGKC
;
A
#
# COMPACT_ATOMS: atom_id res chain seq x y z
N MET A 1 -46.93 25.77 -75.71
CA MET A 1 -46.46 25.43 -77.07
C MET A 1 -45.48 24.29 -76.97
N LYS A 2 -45.71 23.23 -77.76
CA LYS A 2 -44.79 22.19 -78.26
C LYS A 2 -44.02 21.28 -77.28
N PHE A 3 -44.25 19.99 -77.54
CA PHE A 3 -43.61 18.74 -77.11
C PHE A 3 -42.09 18.65 -77.39
N SER A 4 -41.35 17.87 -76.59
CA SER A 4 -40.51 16.75 -77.07
C SER A 4 -39.80 15.95 -75.95
N THR A 5 -40.27 14.72 -75.72
CA THR A 5 -39.60 13.41 -75.77
C THR A 5 -38.12 13.18 -75.30
N ILE A 6 -38.00 12.33 -74.27
CA ILE A 6 -37.10 11.17 -73.97
C ILE A 6 -35.57 11.29 -74.16
N ALA A 7 -34.83 11.00 -73.08
CA ALA A 7 -33.69 10.08 -73.10
C ALA A 7 -33.49 9.43 -71.71
N SER A 8 -33.83 8.15 -71.60
CA SER A 8 -33.44 7.28 -70.49
C SER A 8 -31.96 6.97 -70.57
N VAL A 9 -31.20 7.20 -69.50
CA VAL A 9 -29.88 6.59 -69.29
C VAL A 9 -29.86 6.06 -67.86
N LEU A 10 -29.86 4.74 -67.74
CA LEU A 10 -29.55 4.00 -66.52
C LEU A 10 -28.03 4.04 -66.29
N PHE A 11 -27.56 4.56 -65.16
CA PHE A 11 -26.29 4.11 -64.58
C PHE A 11 -26.32 4.18 -63.04
N ALA A 12 -26.10 2.99 -62.48
CA ALA A 12 -25.39 2.65 -61.24
C ALA A 12 -25.68 3.41 -59.93
N ASN A 13 -26.24 2.64 -59.02
CA ASN A 13 -26.32 2.82 -57.58
C ASN A 13 -24.90 2.86 -56.96
N ALA A 14 -24.58 3.89 -56.17
CA ALA A 14 -23.54 3.83 -55.14
C ALA A 14 -23.95 4.74 -53.98
N GLY A 15 -24.44 4.12 -52.91
CA GLY A 15 -24.82 4.80 -51.67
C GLY A 15 -23.60 5.48 -51.04
N VAL A 16 -23.71 6.79 -50.84
CA VAL A 16 -22.75 7.57 -50.06
C VAL A 16 -23.11 7.35 -48.58
N SER A 17 -22.35 6.46 -47.93
CA SER A 17 -22.38 6.31 -46.47
C SER A 17 -21.60 7.46 -45.83
N LEU A 18 -22.30 8.32 -45.08
CA LEU A 18 -21.72 9.34 -44.22
C LEU A 18 -21.16 8.68 -42.95
N ALA A 19 -19.90 8.25 -42.98
CA ALA A 19 -19.17 7.86 -41.78
C ALA A 19 -18.28 9.04 -41.33
N ALA A 20 -18.56 9.56 -40.13
CA ALA A 20 -17.74 10.57 -39.47
C ALA A 20 -16.33 10.03 -39.14
N PRO A 21 -15.27 10.84 -39.20
CA PRO A 21 -13.93 10.41 -38.79
C PRO A 21 -13.90 10.18 -37.27
N GLY A 22 -13.67 8.94 -36.85
CA GLY A 22 -13.43 8.59 -35.45
C GLY A 22 -12.09 9.14 -34.95
N PRO A 23 -11.94 9.37 -33.63
CA PRO A 23 -10.68 9.82 -33.06
C PRO A 23 -9.60 8.77 -33.27
N THR A 24 -8.53 9.16 -33.96
CA THR A 24 -7.37 8.32 -34.20
C THR A 24 -6.63 8.11 -32.88
N LEU A 25 -6.57 6.88 -32.39
CA LEU A 25 -5.70 6.51 -31.27
C LEU A 25 -4.24 6.66 -31.72
N THR A 26 -3.60 7.75 -31.33
CA THR A 26 -2.15 7.93 -31.49
C THR A 26 -1.40 6.86 -30.70
N LYS A 27 -0.66 6.02 -31.43
CA LYS A 27 0.25 5.00 -30.90
C LYS A 27 1.28 5.65 -29.98
N ARG A 28 1.29 5.26 -28.70
CA ARG A 28 2.23 5.75 -27.68
C ARG A 28 3.66 5.39 -28.07
N ALA A 29 4.60 6.31 -27.85
CA ALA A 29 6.03 6.05 -28.03
C ALA A 29 6.48 4.89 -27.11
N PRO A 30 7.38 4.01 -27.57
CA PRO A 30 7.92 2.96 -26.72
C PRO A 30 8.70 3.58 -25.56
N ALA A 31 8.48 3.05 -24.36
CA ALA A 31 9.21 3.45 -23.16
C ALA A 31 10.72 3.27 -23.43
N THR A 32 11.46 4.37 -23.46
CA THR A 32 12.91 4.32 -23.59
C THR A 32 13.45 3.98 -22.22
N ALA A 33 14.01 2.77 -22.06
CA ALA A 33 14.76 2.41 -20.86
C ALA A 33 15.94 3.39 -20.73
N ILE A 34 15.97 4.15 -19.64
CA ILE A 34 17.19 4.83 -19.20
C ILE A 34 18.03 3.80 -18.43
N ASP A 35 19.36 3.86 -18.53
CA ASP A 35 20.24 2.95 -17.81
C ASP A 35 20.05 3.04 -16.28
N SER A 36 20.36 1.95 -15.57
CA SER A 36 20.17 1.87 -14.12
C SER A 36 21.18 2.79 -13.46
N ILE A 37 20.71 3.93 -12.95
CA ILE A 37 21.52 4.88 -12.22
C ILE A 37 21.43 4.48 -10.74
N THR A 38 22.58 4.20 -10.10
CA THR A 38 22.64 4.26 -8.65
C THR A 38 22.43 5.73 -8.29
N GLY A 39 21.28 6.06 -7.71
CA GLY A 39 21.03 7.42 -7.26
C GLY A 39 22.01 7.82 -6.15
N ASP A 40 22.08 9.11 -5.84
CA ASP A 40 22.89 9.66 -4.73
C ASP A 40 22.52 9.06 -3.35
N ASN A 41 21.44 8.29 -3.31
CA ASN A 41 20.95 7.57 -2.14
C ASN A 41 21.45 6.11 -2.01
N GLY A 42 22.27 5.62 -2.94
CA GLY A 42 22.80 4.24 -2.90
C GLY A 42 21.76 3.15 -3.20
N ILE A 43 20.57 3.52 -3.70
CA ILE A 43 19.53 2.58 -4.12
C ILE A 43 19.56 2.47 -5.64
N THR A 44 19.60 1.23 -6.13
CA THR A 44 19.51 0.95 -7.56
C THR A 44 18.07 1.02 -8.03
N THR A 45 17.75 2.01 -8.86
CA THR A 45 16.41 2.15 -9.44
C THR A 45 16.14 0.99 -10.42
N PRO A 46 15.06 0.22 -10.23
CA PRO A 46 14.70 -0.87 -11.13
C PRO A 46 14.16 -0.33 -12.46
N LEU A 47 14.55 -0.99 -13.55
CA LEU A 47 14.13 -0.64 -14.90
C LEU A 47 13.04 -1.58 -15.43
N PRO A 48 12.22 -1.12 -16.41
CA PRO A 48 12.14 0.25 -16.91
C PRO A 48 11.38 1.18 -15.94
N ILE A 49 11.52 2.49 -16.13
CA ILE A 49 10.74 3.52 -15.41
C ILE A 49 10.03 4.44 -16.40
N GLN A 50 8.98 5.11 -15.94
CA GLN A 50 8.44 6.26 -16.66
C GLN A 50 9.31 7.50 -16.34
N PRO A 51 9.65 8.35 -17.33
CA PRO A 51 10.44 9.55 -17.08
C PRO A 51 9.84 10.46 -16.01
N GLY A 52 10.69 11.14 -15.25
CA GLY A 52 10.29 12.13 -14.26
C GLY A 52 9.98 11.58 -12.86
N MET A 53 10.11 10.28 -12.60
CA MET A 53 10.10 9.74 -11.25
C MET A 53 11.22 10.37 -10.39
N VAL A 54 10.95 10.61 -9.11
CA VAL A 54 11.92 11.21 -8.19
C VAL A 54 13.14 10.30 -7.93
N ASP A 55 14.30 10.92 -7.71
CA ASP A 55 15.57 10.19 -7.52
C ASP A 55 15.77 9.66 -6.09
N ASN A 56 15.03 10.20 -5.11
CA ASN A 56 15.11 9.77 -3.70
C ASN A 56 14.12 8.63 -3.36
N CYS A 57 13.66 7.89 -4.36
CA CYS A 57 12.77 6.77 -4.16
C CYS A 57 13.49 5.59 -3.46
N ASP A 58 12.85 4.98 -2.46
CA ASP A 58 13.38 3.81 -1.75
C ASP A 58 12.44 2.59 -1.79
N GLN A 59 11.24 2.76 -2.36
CA GLN A 59 10.33 1.66 -2.63
C GLN A 59 9.63 1.86 -3.97
N PHE A 60 9.67 0.82 -4.80
CA PHE A 60 9.12 0.84 -6.15
C PHE A 60 7.94 -0.13 -6.29
N TYR A 61 7.02 0.20 -7.19
CA TYR A 61 5.95 -0.68 -7.65
C TYR A 61 6.04 -0.87 -9.16
N PHE A 62 6.02 -2.12 -9.61
CA PHE A 62 5.92 -2.44 -11.04
C PHE A 62 4.46 -2.40 -11.47
N VAL A 63 4.11 -1.40 -12.29
CA VAL A 63 2.74 -1.15 -12.74
C VAL A 63 2.31 -2.24 -13.71
N LYS A 64 1.21 -2.91 -13.40
CA LYS A 64 0.61 -3.94 -14.26
C LYS A 64 -0.40 -3.31 -15.21
N ASP A 65 -0.73 -4.06 -16.27
CA ASP A 65 -1.86 -3.68 -17.13
C ASP A 65 -3.12 -3.44 -16.28
N ARG A 66 -3.82 -2.34 -16.59
CA ARG A 66 -5.04 -1.85 -15.91
C ARG A 66 -4.87 -1.33 -14.48
N ASP A 67 -3.66 -1.18 -13.97
CA ASP A 67 -3.46 -0.40 -12.75
C ASP A 67 -3.75 1.08 -12.99
N ASN A 68 -4.09 1.78 -11.91
CA ASN A 68 -4.24 3.22 -11.90
C ASN A 68 -3.66 3.77 -10.59
N CYS A 69 -3.27 5.06 -10.60
CA CYS A 69 -2.60 5.73 -9.49
C CYS A 69 -3.39 5.63 -8.18
N PHE A 70 -4.72 5.71 -8.21
CA PHE A 70 -5.55 5.64 -7.00
C PHE A 70 -5.51 4.27 -6.36
N LYS A 71 -5.56 3.21 -7.18
CA LYS A 71 -5.39 1.84 -6.72
C LYS A 71 -4.00 1.63 -6.14
N VAL A 72 -2.96 2.03 -6.86
CA VAL A 72 -1.56 1.87 -6.41
C VAL A 72 -1.32 2.67 -5.12
N SER A 73 -1.72 3.94 -5.08
CA SER A 73 -1.55 4.78 -3.89
C SER A 73 -2.26 4.18 -2.66
N ALA A 74 -3.48 3.68 -2.84
CA ALA A 74 -4.23 2.99 -1.78
C ALA A 74 -3.54 1.70 -1.32
N GLU A 75 -2.99 0.89 -2.23
CA GLU A 75 -2.25 -0.34 -1.87
C GLU A 75 -1.04 -0.08 -0.98
N PHE A 76 -0.42 1.10 -1.13
CA PHE A 76 0.75 1.51 -0.34
C PHE A 76 0.40 2.41 0.85
N GLY A 77 -0.84 2.85 0.98
CA GLY A 77 -1.26 3.71 2.10
C GLY A 77 -0.80 5.15 1.97
N ILE A 78 -0.65 5.64 0.74
CA ILE A 78 -0.25 7.01 0.41
C ILE A 78 -1.39 7.72 -0.33
N SER A 79 -1.42 9.04 -0.27
CA SER A 79 -2.39 9.82 -1.05
C SER A 79 -2.05 9.81 -2.54
N PHE A 80 -3.03 10.10 -3.39
CA PHE A 80 -2.75 10.31 -4.81
C PHE A 80 -1.80 11.49 -5.03
N ASP A 81 -1.91 12.56 -4.22
CA ASP A 81 -1.01 13.71 -4.34
C ASP A 81 0.44 13.34 -4.03
N GLN A 82 0.70 12.51 -3.01
CA GLN A 82 2.04 11.99 -2.72
C GLN A 82 2.55 11.11 -3.87
N PHE A 83 1.71 10.21 -4.38
CA PHE A 83 2.09 9.36 -5.51
C PHE A 83 2.41 10.20 -6.77
N LYS A 84 1.63 11.25 -7.03
CA LYS A 84 1.86 12.19 -8.13
C LYS A 84 3.12 13.03 -7.90
N GLU A 85 3.37 13.49 -6.69
CA GLU A 85 4.60 14.21 -6.34
C GLU A 85 5.84 13.38 -6.65
N TRP A 86 5.79 12.07 -6.37
CA TRP A 86 6.91 11.17 -6.64
C TRP A 86 6.96 10.67 -8.09
N ASN A 87 5.85 10.77 -8.82
CA ASN A 87 5.72 10.35 -10.22
C ASN A 87 4.96 11.40 -11.05
N PRO A 88 5.48 12.63 -11.24
CA PRO A 88 4.72 13.75 -11.80
C PRO A 88 4.13 13.51 -13.19
N THR A 89 4.78 12.67 -13.99
CA THR A 89 4.36 12.38 -15.37
C THR A 89 3.09 11.54 -15.47
N VAL A 90 2.56 11.02 -14.36
CA VAL A 90 1.21 10.40 -14.34
C VAL A 90 0.09 11.43 -14.54
N GLY A 91 0.40 12.72 -14.28
CA GLY A 91 -0.48 13.86 -14.46
C GLY A 91 -1.56 14.00 -13.38
N ASP A 92 -2.17 15.19 -13.30
CA ASP A 92 -3.14 15.55 -12.26
C ASP A 92 -4.41 14.69 -12.22
N LYS A 93 -4.72 14.02 -13.33
CA LYS A 93 -5.89 13.15 -13.46
C LYS A 93 -5.54 11.67 -13.54
N CYS A 94 -4.27 11.30 -13.34
CA CYS A 94 -3.79 9.94 -13.48
C CYS A 94 -4.07 9.32 -14.89
N LEU A 95 -4.08 10.14 -15.94
CA LEU A 95 -4.38 9.63 -17.30
C LEU A 95 -3.12 9.12 -18.03
N ASN A 96 -1.95 9.37 -17.46
CA ASN A 96 -0.67 9.14 -18.11
C ASN A 96 0.20 8.10 -17.40
N LEU A 97 -0.37 7.25 -16.54
CA LEU A 97 0.38 6.13 -15.95
C LEU A 97 0.76 5.13 -17.06
N TRP A 98 2.00 4.66 -17.05
CA TRP A 98 2.48 3.63 -17.97
C TRP A 98 2.35 2.26 -17.30
N ALA A 99 1.91 1.26 -18.05
CA ALA A 99 2.04 -0.13 -17.63
C ALA A 99 3.48 -0.62 -17.92
N ASP A 100 3.86 -1.71 -17.27
CA ASP A 100 5.15 -2.39 -17.42
C ASP A 100 6.36 -1.51 -17.09
N VAL A 101 6.20 -0.57 -16.16
CA VAL A 101 7.27 0.28 -15.62
C VAL A 101 7.25 0.30 -14.10
N ASN A 102 8.37 0.68 -13.49
CA ASN A 102 8.45 0.97 -12.07
C ASN A 102 8.08 2.43 -11.79
N VAL A 103 7.30 2.61 -10.73
CA VAL A 103 6.93 3.90 -10.15
C VAL A 103 7.29 3.94 -8.68
N CYS A 104 7.50 5.15 -8.16
CA CYS A 104 7.86 5.35 -6.77
C CYS A 104 6.62 5.30 -5.87
N VAL A 105 6.70 4.54 -4.78
CA VAL A 105 5.62 4.40 -3.77
C VAL A 105 6.10 4.68 -2.35
N ARG A 106 7.39 5.05 -2.19
CA ARG A 106 7.94 5.63 -0.96
C ARG A 106 9.27 6.31 -1.27
N THR A 107 9.52 7.44 -0.61
CA THR A 107 10.79 8.16 -0.65
C THR A 107 11.53 8.05 0.69
N ILE A 108 12.83 8.30 0.64
CA ILE A 108 13.67 8.30 1.85
C ILE A 108 13.18 9.35 2.83
N GLY A 109 13.06 8.94 4.10
CA GLY A 109 12.59 9.80 5.18
C GLY A 109 11.07 9.96 5.24
N PHE A 110 10.31 9.35 4.31
CA PHE A 110 8.87 9.31 4.44
C PHE A 110 8.45 8.42 5.61
N GLU A 111 7.73 9.01 6.56
CA GLU A 111 7.11 8.31 7.67
C GLU A 111 5.60 8.23 7.47
N TYR A 112 5.05 7.02 7.58
CA TYR A 112 3.61 6.84 7.58
C TYR A 112 3.01 7.42 8.87
N PRO A 113 1.80 7.99 8.81
CA PRO A 113 1.12 8.45 10.01
C PRO A 113 0.88 7.26 10.96
N GLU A 114 1.29 7.43 12.21
CA GLU A 114 1.11 6.47 13.28
C GLU A 114 0.00 6.97 14.23
N THR A 115 -0.93 6.10 14.59
CA THR A 115 -2.00 6.43 15.53
C THR A 115 -2.18 5.34 16.57
N ALA A 116 -2.64 5.73 17.76
CA ALA A 116 -3.03 4.82 18.83
C ALA A 116 -4.43 5.19 19.33
N ALA A 117 -5.34 4.21 19.32
CA ALA A 117 -6.68 4.31 19.86
C ALA A 117 -6.76 3.50 21.16
N CYS A 118 -6.96 4.18 22.29
CA CYS A 118 -6.90 3.53 23.60
C CYS A 118 -8.20 2.82 23.95
N TYR A 119 -8.07 1.66 24.59
CA TYR A 119 -9.21 0.92 25.10
C TYR A 119 -9.66 1.45 26.46
N ASN A 120 -10.99 1.46 26.63
CA ASN A 120 -11.68 1.79 27.87
C ASN A 120 -12.63 0.65 28.26
N SER A 121 -12.11 -0.58 28.38
CA SER A 121 -12.93 -1.76 28.70
C SER A 121 -12.76 -2.20 30.16
N ASP A 122 -13.83 -2.69 30.77
CA ASP A 122 -13.82 -3.19 32.17
C ASP A 122 -12.98 -4.47 32.36
N ASN A 123 -12.67 -5.15 31.25
CA ASN A 123 -11.84 -6.35 31.23
C ASN A 123 -10.34 -6.04 31.03
N SER A 124 -10.00 -4.80 30.65
CA SER A 124 -8.62 -4.35 30.55
C SER A 124 -8.06 -3.98 31.93
N ILE A 125 -6.82 -4.41 32.20
CA ILE A 125 -6.06 -4.01 33.37
C ILE A 125 -5.06 -2.94 32.91
N PRO A 126 -4.96 -1.79 33.60
CA PRO A 126 -3.94 -0.80 33.31
C PRO A 126 -2.54 -1.42 33.36
N TRP A 127 -1.65 -1.03 32.44
CA TRP A 127 -0.31 -1.60 32.35
C TRP A 127 0.44 -1.46 33.67
N GLY A 128 0.44 -0.27 34.28
CA GLY A 128 1.10 -0.01 35.57
C GLY A 128 2.49 -0.66 35.70
N LYS A 129 2.69 -1.43 36.77
CA LYS A 129 3.91 -2.22 37.02
C LYS A 129 4.20 -3.30 35.96
N ASN A 130 3.19 -3.73 35.20
CA ASN A 130 3.30 -4.76 34.16
C ASN A 130 3.81 -4.22 32.83
N LYS A 131 3.90 -2.89 32.64
CA LYS A 131 4.30 -2.28 31.35
C LYS A 131 5.66 -2.78 30.85
N ALA A 132 6.67 -2.83 31.72
CA ALA A 132 8.01 -3.29 31.36
C ALA A 132 8.02 -4.77 30.96
N ALA A 133 7.27 -5.61 31.68
CA ALA A 133 7.12 -7.02 31.35
C ALA A 133 6.37 -7.23 30.02
N ALA A 134 5.34 -6.42 29.76
CA ALA A 134 4.61 -6.44 28.50
C ALA A 134 5.49 -6.05 27.30
N LEU A 135 6.29 -4.99 27.43
CA LEU A 135 7.26 -4.59 26.39
C LEU A 135 8.30 -5.68 26.11
N LYS A 136 8.81 -6.33 27.17
CA LYS A 136 9.73 -7.45 27.01
C LYS A 136 9.07 -8.64 26.32
N ALA A 137 7.86 -9.02 26.74
CA ALA A 137 7.12 -10.13 26.16
C ALA A 137 6.76 -9.87 24.68
N ALA A 138 6.40 -8.63 24.34
CA ALA A 138 6.19 -8.18 22.96
C ALA A 138 7.47 -8.33 22.13
N ASN A 139 8.62 -7.91 22.66
CA ASN A 139 9.92 -8.06 21.98
C ASN A 139 10.28 -9.54 21.76
N ASP A 140 10.14 -10.37 22.79
CA ASP A 140 10.39 -11.81 22.70
C ASP A 140 9.49 -12.48 21.63
N TRP A 141 8.25 -12.00 21.47
CA TRP A 141 7.35 -12.46 20.41
C TRP A 141 7.73 -11.94 19.01
N CYS A 142 8.14 -10.67 18.90
CA CYS A 142 8.68 -10.08 17.67
C CYS A 142 10.02 -10.68 17.21
N ASN A 143 10.76 -11.36 18.08
CA ASN A 143 11.99 -12.07 17.72
C ASN A 143 11.72 -13.44 17.09
N LYS A 144 10.51 -14.00 17.28
CA LYS A 144 10.15 -15.33 16.81
C LYS A 144 9.51 -15.25 15.43
N GLY A 145 9.81 -16.25 14.58
CA GLY A 145 9.16 -16.43 13.29
C GLY A 145 7.79 -17.10 13.40
N ALA A 146 7.07 -17.18 12.28
CA ALA A 146 5.76 -17.81 12.20
C ALA A 146 5.74 -19.26 12.73
N SER A 147 6.79 -20.03 12.47
CA SER A 147 6.94 -21.43 12.92
C SER A 147 6.94 -21.58 14.44
N ASP A 148 7.35 -20.55 15.16
CA ASP A 148 7.48 -20.54 16.62
C ASP A 148 6.39 -19.68 17.30
N ASN A 149 5.24 -19.56 16.64
CA ASN A 149 4.12 -18.70 17.05
C ASN A 149 4.54 -17.23 17.27
N GLY A 150 5.40 -16.72 16.38
CA GLY A 150 6.00 -15.39 16.45
C GLY A 150 5.48 -14.40 15.41
N ALA A 151 5.76 -13.12 15.66
CA ALA A 151 5.33 -12.03 14.78
C ALA A 151 6.33 -11.68 13.67
N ASN A 152 7.58 -12.15 13.73
CA ASN A 152 8.53 -11.87 12.65
C ASN A 152 8.14 -12.64 11.38
N GLY A 153 8.23 -11.95 10.26
CA GLY A 153 8.23 -12.58 8.94
C GLY A 153 7.30 -11.90 7.98
N VAL A 154 6.94 -12.62 6.92
CA VAL A 154 6.10 -12.09 5.85
C VAL A 154 4.64 -12.40 6.12
N TYR A 155 3.78 -11.40 5.94
CA TYR A 155 2.33 -11.49 6.11
C TYR A 155 1.64 -11.35 4.76
N ASN A 156 0.73 -12.27 4.46
CA ASN A 156 -0.23 -12.09 3.39
C ASN A 156 -1.22 -10.96 3.74
N ILE A 157 -1.94 -10.48 2.72
CA ILE A 157 -3.04 -9.52 2.94
C ILE A 157 -4.15 -10.27 3.69
N GLY A 158 -4.67 -9.69 4.76
CA GLY A 158 -5.64 -10.34 5.64
C GLY A 158 -5.02 -11.36 6.60
N GLU A 159 -3.69 -11.50 6.66
CA GLU A 159 -3.05 -12.39 7.63
C GLU A 159 -2.92 -11.71 8.99
N LYS A 160 -3.38 -12.43 10.02
CA LYS A 160 -3.34 -12.02 11.43
C LYS A 160 -2.49 -13.01 12.21
N ARG A 161 -1.63 -12.50 13.09
CA ARG A 161 -0.96 -13.32 14.12
C ARG A 161 -1.20 -12.73 15.48
N GLU A 162 -1.44 -13.60 16.44
CA GLU A 162 -1.80 -13.25 17.80
C GLU A 162 -1.05 -14.15 18.77
N THR A 163 -0.72 -13.63 19.94
CA THR A 163 -0.17 -14.43 21.04
C THR A 163 -0.82 -14.07 22.36
N CYS A 164 -0.83 -15.05 23.25
CA CYS A 164 -1.25 -14.90 24.63
C CYS A 164 -0.07 -15.28 25.54
N ILE A 165 0.29 -14.39 26.46
CA ILE A 165 1.40 -14.61 27.41
C ILE A 165 0.92 -14.29 28.82
N ASN A 166 0.99 -15.26 29.73
CA ASN A 166 0.66 -15.03 31.14
C ASN A 166 1.62 -14.00 31.76
N ALA A 167 1.07 -12.97 32.41
CA ALA A 167 1.87 -11.91 33.03
C ALA A 167 2.68 -12.50 34.20
N PRO A 168 4.00 -12.24 34.30
CA PRO A 168 4.82 -12.77 35.39
C PRO A 168 4.37 -12.34 36.79
N SER A 169 3.65 -11.22 36.90
CA SER A 169 3.04 -10.74 38.14
C SER A 169 1.90 -11.61 38.65
N GLY A 170 1.31 -12.44 37.78
CA GLY A 170 0.07 -13.17 38.05
C GLY A 170 -1.21 -12.33 37.90
N ASP A 171 -1.10 -11.03 37.60
CA ASP A 171 -2.26 -10.12 37.52
C ASP A 171 -3.21 -10.46 36.35
N GLY A 172 -2.73 -11.15 35.32
CA GLY A 172 -3.50 -11.46 34.12
C GLY A 172 -2.67 -12.03 32.98
N LYS A 173 -3.08 -11.74 31.74
CA LYS A 173 -2.43 -12.17 30.51
C LYS A 173 -2.28 -11.03 29.50
N PHE A 174 -1.13 -10.97 28.85
CA PHE A 174 -0.88 -10.09 27.71
C PHE A 174 -1.44 -10.74 26.45
N ILE A 175 -2.17 -9.96 25.66
CA ILE A 175 -2.57 -10.33 24.31
C ILE A 175 -1.95 -9.32 23.35
N PHE A 176 -1.22 -9.84 22.37
CA PHE A 176 -0.64 -9.05 21.30
C PHE A 176 -1.15 -9.56 19.95
N GLU A 177 -1.51 -8.65 19.07
CA GLU A 177 -1.95 -8.96 17.71
C GLU A 177 -1.22 -8.05 16.72
N VAL A 178 -0.82 -8.62 15.59
CA VAL A 178 -0.43 -7.87 14.39
C VAL A 178 -1.21 -8.40 13.21
N PHE A 179 -1.76 -7.49 12.41
CA PHE A 179 -2.64 -7.80 11.30
C PHE A 179 -2.27 -6.95 10.09
N ASN A 180 -1.96 -7.59 8.97
CA ASN A 180 -1.81 -6.90 7.69
C ASN A 180 -3.19 -6.78 7.03
N GLU A 181 -3.90 -5.70 7.31
CA GLU A 181 -5.35 -5.58 7.06
C GLU A 181 -5.69 -5.41 5.57
N TRP A 182 -4.84 -4.71 4.82
CA TRP A 182 -5.06 -4.37 3.40
C TRP A 182 -3.73 -4.14 2.68
N GLY A 183 -3.77 -3.77 1.40
CA GLY A 183 -2.59 -3.38 0.64
C GLY A 183 -1.86 -4.56 0.01
N VAL A 184 -0.58 -4.72 0.30
CA VAL A 184 0.26 -5.77 -0.29
C VAL A 184 0.84 -6.72 0.76
N ARG A 185 1.37 -7.85 0.29
CA ARG A 185 2.17 -8.77 1.12
C ARG A 185 3.43 -8.03 1.60
N LYS A 186 3.64 -7.96 2.92
CA LYS A 186 4.77 -7.20 3.51
C LYS A 186 5.47 -7.99 4.61
N GLY A 187 6.77 -7.73 4.74
CA GLY A 187 7.59 -8.24 5.82
C GLY A 187 7.47 -7.36 7.06
N LEU A 188 7.39 -7.99 8.23
CA LEU A 188 7.47 -7.37 9.53
C LEU A 188 8.76 -7.83 10.20
N THR A 189 9.78 -6.97 10.19
CA THR A 189 11.03 -7.25 10.91
C THR A 189 10.81 -7.07 12.40
N THR A 190 11.66 -7.67 13.22
CA THR A 190 11.65 -7.50 14.68
C THR A 190 11.62 -6.03 15.10
N ASN A 191 12.46 -5.18 14.51
CA ASN A 191 12.52 -3.76 14.88
C ASN A 191 11.23 -3.01 14.56
N VAL A 192 10.64 -3.29 13.39
CA VAL A 192 9.36 -2.69 12.98
C VAL A 192 8.20 -3.23 13.85
N CYS A 193 8.18 -4.53 14.13
CA CYS A 193 7.23 -5.17 15.05
C CYS A 193 7.26 -4.50 16.44
N ASN A 194 8.46 -4.32 16.99
CA ASN A 194 8.67 -3.66 18.28
C ASN A 194 8.17 -2.21 18.26
N LYS A 195 8.50 -1.44 17.20
CA LYS A 195 8.01 -0.07 17.02
C LYS A 195 6.49 -0.01 17.03
N TYR A 196 5.84 -0.91 16.29
CA TYR A 196 4.39 -0.90 16.14
C TYR A 196 3.64 -1.35 17.39
N LEU A 197 4.10 -2.39 18.09
CA LEU A 197 3.53 -2.79 19.39
C LEU A 197 3.73 -1.71 20.45
N ALA A 198 4.82 -0.96 20.38
CA ALA A 198 5.08 0.15 21.29
C ALA A 198 4.06 1.29 21.16
N LEU A 199 3.39 1.46 20.00
CA LEU A 199 2.38 2.51 19.80
C LEU A 199 1.28 2.48 20.87
N PRO A 200 0.46 1.41 20.99
CA PRO A 200 -0.53 1.31 22.04
C PRO A 200 0.07 1.00 23.43
N LEU A 201 1.18 0.25 23.54
CA LEU A 201 1.82 -0.04 24.83
C LEU A 201 2.30 1.23 25.54
N ASN A 202 2.80 2.21 24.79
CA ASN A 202 3.27 3.47 25.33
C ASN A 202 2.20 4.57 25.35
N GLY A 203 1.35 4.60 24.32
CA GLY A 203 0.32 5.63 24.17
C GLY A 203 -0.95 5.41 24.99
N CYS A 204 -1.23 4.18 25.43
CA CYS A 204 -2.51 3.84 26.05
C CYS A 204 -2.36 3.15 27.41
N PRO A 205 -2.90 3.72 28.50
CA PRO A 205 -2.76 3.15 29.85
C PRO A 205 -3.30 1.73 30.02
N ASN A 206 -4.34 1.37 29.29
CA ASN A 206 -5.04 0.09 29.38
C ASN A 206 -4.83 -0.81 28.15
N GLY A 207 -3.84 -0.45 27.31
CA GLY A 207 -3.72 -1.01 25.98
C GLY A 207 -4.69 -0.36 24.99
N GLY A 208 -4.64 -0.83 23.75
CA GLY A 208 -5.31 -0.18 22.64
C GLY A 208 -4.94 -0.79 21.30
N GLN A 209 -5.38 -0.11 20.25
CA GLN A 209 -5.04 -0.42 18.87
C GLN A 209 -4.06 0.59 18.31
N GLY A 210 -2.99 0.10 17.68
CA GLY A 210 -2.10 0.90 16.84
C GLY A 210 -2.51 0.78 15.37
N ARG A 211 -2.37 1.86 14.59
CA ARG A 211 -2.48 1.83 13.14
C ARG A 211 -1.32 2.57 12.50
N VAL A 212 -0.72 1.93 11.50
CA VAL A 212 0.35 2.48 10.67
C VAL A 212 0.36 1.76 9.33
N GLN A 213 0.15 2.50 8.25
CA GLN A 213 0.01 1.91 6.92
C GLN A 213 -1.05 0.78 6.94
N SER A 214 -0.77 -0.40 6.39
CA SER A 214 -1.69 -1.55 6.42
C SER A 214 -1.72 -2.32 7.73
N TRP A 215 -0.88 -1.96 8.70
CA TRP A 215 -0.76 -2.68 9.96
C TRP A 215 -1.80 -2.19 10.95
N ARG A 216 -2.63 -3.12 11.42
CA ARG A 216 -3.41 -2.97 12.65
C ARG A 216 -2.73 -3.78 13.74
N ILE A 217 -2.53 -3.15 14.88
CA ILE A 217 -1.83 -3.72 16.03
C ILE A 217 -2.77 -3.66 17.22
N GLN A 218 -2.75 -4.70 18.06
CA GLN A 218 -3.47 -4.69 19.33
C GLN A 218 -2.53 -5.08 20.46
N THR A 219 -2.64 -4.36 21.57
CA THR A 219 -1.96 -4.74 22.82
C THR A 219 -2.93 -4.54 23.97
N ILE A 220 -3.13 -5.55 24.79
CA ILE A 220 -3.98 -5.44 25.98
C ILE A 220 -3.45 -6.36 27.09
N LEU A 221 -3.61 -5.95 28.35
CA LEU A 221 -3.52 -6.82 29.51
C LEU A 221 -4.93 -7.08 30.01
N GLU A 222 -5.32 -8.35 30.08
CA GLU A 222 -6.65 -8.75 30.51
C GLU A 222 -6.58 -9.69 31.71
N LYS A 223 -7.68 -9.76 32.46
CA LYS A 223 -7.84 -10.73 33.56
C LYS A 223 -7.79 -12.17 33.02
N GLY A 224 -7.32 -13.09 33.86
CA GLY A 224 -7.29 -14.53 33.57
C GLY A 224 -5.96 -15.04 33.03
N LYS A 225 -5.97 -16.23 32.45
CA LYS A 225 -4.78 -16.92 31.91
C LYS A 225 -4.93 -17.25 30.42
N CYS A 226 -3.79 -17.41 29.77
CA CYS A 226 -3.62 -18.30 28.62
C CYS A 226 -3.62 -19.73 29.18
#